data_AF-A0A936EK13-F1
#
_entry.id   AF-A0A936EK13-F1
#
_cell.length_a   1.000
_cell.length_b   1.000
_cell.length_c   1.000
_cell.angle_alpha   90.00
_cell.angle_beta   90.00
_cell.angle_gamma   90.00
#
_symmetry.space_group_name_H-M   'P 1'
#
loop_
_entity.id
_entity.type
_entity.pdbx_description
1 polymer ?
#
loop_
_entity_poly.entity_id
_entity_poly.type
_entity_poly.pdbx_seq_one_letter_code
_entity_poly.pdbx_strand_id
1 'polypeptide(L)'
;MRVLKQLLIFVFTTYSLLLQAQTEIPKPTKAQLAWHDMEFYLFMHFGPNTFTDLEWGHGNEKEEVFDPANLDCEQWCRIAKASGAKAIIITAKHHDGFCLWPSKFSKHTVRESKWKDGKGDVLKELSIACKKYGLKFGVYLSPWDRNHPDYGTEKYNDVFVNMTKEIFTNYGPIWELWWDGANGEGPNGKRQVYDWHRFEKTVRDISPNTVVFSDIGPDIRWVGNEQGFAGKTNWNTLDTAGFTRGAGGPPQDTLNTGNVQGKNWIPAECDVSIRPGWFYHKSEDSKVKTPEQLFDLYLKSVGRGANLLLNVPPDGRGLITAFDSAALVGFNKLHSKNLTNNLFKKAATYHLFHGILKNAPALSDGNYKTAELVTEAVLESAGVELKMKQNKQVNCIVLYEDISKGQHCSKFKLLLFNSKDELVKEIYGTTIGKKRIITFPSVAVNTIELTIEQQNGSTGISEMEAYLINDRLIEK
;
A
#
# COMPACT_ATOMS: atom_id res chain seq x y z
N MET A 1 17.76 40.05 -49.83
CA MET A 1 18.43 39.69 -48.55
C MET A 1 17.71 40.16 -47.26
N ARG A 2 16.68 41.04 -47.30
CA ARG A 2 15.92 41.44 -46.09
C ARG A 2 14.68 40.59 -45.76
N VAL A 3 14.13 39.87 -46.73
CA VAL A 3 12.91 39.03 -46.54
C VAL A 3 13.25 37.66 -45.93
N LEU A 4 14.44 37.11 -46.18
CA LEU A 4 14.87 35.83 -45.59
C LEU A 4 15.17 35.90 -44.07
N LYS A 5 15.50 37.09 -43.54
CA LYS A 5 15.77 37.26 -42.10
C LYS A 5 14.49 37.31 -41.25
N GLN A 6 13.35 37.73 -41.80
CA GLN A 6 12.08 37.74 -41.06
C GLN A 6 11.42 36.35 -41.01
N LEU A 7 11.62 35.51 -42.03
CA LEU A 7 11.13 34.13 -42.02
C LEU A 7 11.89 33.23 -41.03
N LEU A 8 13.22 33.41 -40.88
CA LEU A 8 14.00 32.65 -39.90
C LEU A 8 13.65 33.01 -38.45
N ILE A 9 13.29 34.27 -38.18
CA ILE A 9 12.93 34.70 -36.83
C ILE A 9 11.53 34.18 -36.44
N PHE A 10 10.60 34.02 -37.39
CA PHE A 10 9.25 33.48 -37.12
C PHE A 10 9.22 31.95 -37.00
N VAL A 11 10.15 31.24 -37.67
CA VAL A 11 10.30 29.78 -37.53
C VAL A 11 11.00 29.43 -36.21
N PHE A 12 11.92 30.26 -35.70
CA PHE A 12 12.54 30.03 -34.39
C PHE A 12 11.62 30.36 -33.21
N THR A 13 10.70 31.33 -33.33
CA THR A 13 9.72 31.61 -32.26
C THR A 13 8.56 30.61 -32.22
N THR A 14 8.24 29.92 -33.32
CA THR A 14 7.23 28.84 -33.31
C THR A 14 7.82 27.48 -32.91
N TYR A 15 9.09 27.20 -33.19
CA TYR A 15 9.78 26.01 -32.65
C TYR A 15 10.06 26.11 -31.14
N SER A 16 10.18 27.32 -30.59
CA SER A 16 10.39 27.54 -29.15
C SER A 16 9.10 27.44 -28.31
N LEU A 17 7.93 27.42 -28.96
CA LEU A 17 6.61 27.20 -28.32
C LEU A 17 6.15 25.73 -28.39
N LEU A 18 6.94 24.86 -29.03
CA LEU A 18 6.78 23.40 -29.02
C LEU A 18 7.82 22.71 -28.12
N LEU A 19 8.59 23.48 -27.34
CA LEU A 19 9.36 22.94 -26.23
C LEU A 19 8.39 22.56 -25.09
N GLN A 20 8.26 21.25 -24.90
CA GLN A 20 7.75 20.61 -23.69
C GLN A 20 6.50 21.28 -23.11
N ALA A 21 5.32 20.81 -23.54
CA ALA A 21 4.33 20.51 -22.51
C ALA A 21 5.01 19.51 -21.57
N GLN A 22 5.68 20.01 -20.52
CA GLN A 22 6.15 19.20 -19.42
C GLN A 22 4.87 18.60 -18.86
N THR A 23 4.60 17.34 -19.23
CA THR A 23 3.46 16.60 -18.71
C THR A 23 3.58 16.67 -17.21
N GLU A 24 2.64 17.37 -16.57
CA GLU A 24 2.67 17.59 -15.14
C GLU A 24 2.82 16.23 -14.45
N ILE A 25 3.88 16.07 -13.66
CA ILE A 25 4.12 14.83 -12.91
C ILE A 25 2.92 14.63 -11.98
N PRO A 26 2.23 13.48 -12.03
CA PRO A 26 1.10 13.24 -11.15
C PRO A 26 1.52 13.31 -9.68
N LYS A 27 0.67 13.90 -8.86
CA LYS A 27 0.95 14.12 -7.44
C LYS A 27 -0.07 13.38 -6.58
N PRO A 28 0.33 12.84 -5.42
CA PRO A 28 -0.63 12.29 -4.49
C PRO A 28 -1.59 13.37 -3.98
N THR A 29 -2.85 13.00 -3.80
CA THR A 29 -3.78 13.78 -2.97
C THR A 29 -3.34 13.75 -1.51
N LYS A 30 -3.91 14.63 -0.67
CA LYS A 30 -3.69 14.59 0.79
C LYS A 30 -4.09 13.24 1.40
N ALA A 31 -5.16 12.62 0.89
CA ALA A 31 -5.61 11.30 1.35
C ALA A 31 -4.61 10.20 0.98
N GLN A 32 -4.06 10.23 -0.24
CA GLN A 32 -3.02 9.30 -0.68
C GLN A 32 -1.70 9.50 0.07
N LEU A 33 -1.30 10.74 0.39
CA LEU A 33 -0.14 10.99 1.26
C LEU A 33 -0.36 10.38 2.65
N ALA A 34 -1.53 10.59 3.25
CA ALA A 34 -1.88 9.99 4.53
C ALA A 34 -1.97 8.47 4.47
N TRP A 35 -2.37 7.89 3.32
CA TRP A 35 -2.38 6.46 3.07
C TRP A 35 -0.96 5.90 2.99
N HIS A 36 -0.04 6.57 2.29
CA HIS A 36 1.40 6.21 2.26
C HIS A 36 2.03 6.16 3.65
N ASP A 37 1.60 7.02 4.56
CA ASP A 37 2.07 7.03 5.96
C ASP A 37 1.57 5.81 6.77
N MET A 38 0.65 5.01 6.23
CA MET A 38 0.09 3.86 6.93
C MET A 38 1.05 2.68 6.96
N GLU A 39 1.78 2.44 5.87
CA GLU A 39 2.76 1.36 5.67
C GLU A 39 2.20 -0.06 5.83
N PHE A 40 1.60 -0.39 6.98
CA PHE A 40 1.16 -1.73 7.35
C PHE A 40 -0.20 -1.72 8.04
N TYR A 41 -1.11 -2.57 7.55
CA TYR A 41 -2.45 -2.75 8.10
C TYR A 41 -3.01 -4.14 7.80
N LEU A 42 -4.10 -4.50 8.49
CA LEU A 42 -4.68 -5.84 8.40
C LEU A 42 -5.90 -5.89 7.49
N PHE A 43 -6.02 -7.01 6.78
CA PHE A 43 -7.26 -7.44 6.14
C PHE A 43 -7.92 -8.54 6.98
N MET A 44 -9.24 -8.61 7.01
CA MET A 44 -9.99 -9.66 7.68
C MET A 44 -11.04 -10.23 6.74
N HIS A 45 -10.77 -11.42 6.21
CA HIS A 45 -11.77 -12.26 5.56
C HIS A 45 -12.49 -13.07 6.63
N PHE A 46 -13.77 -12.77 6.80
CA PHE A 46 -14.63 -13.41 7.80
C PHE A 46 -16.07 -13.44 7.30
N GLY A 47 -16.76 -14.56 7.45
CA GLY A 47 -18.09 -14.75 6.89
C GLY A 47 -18.49 -16.23 6.85
N PRO A 48 -19.56 -16.60 6.13
CA PRO A 48 -20.02 -17.99 6.00
C PRO A 48 -18.89 -18.96 5.58
N ASN A 49 -18.02 -18.52 4.69
CA ASN A 49 -16.80 -19.20 4.26
C ASN A 49 -15.91 -19.73 5.40
N THR A 50 -15.80 -18.99 6.51
CA THR A 50 -15.06 -19.42 7.72
C THR A 50 -15.67 -20.68 8.35
N PHE A 51 -16.97 -20.90 8.19
CA PHE A 51 -17.72 -22.01 8.79
C PHE A 51 -17.96 -23.16 7.80
N THR A 52 -17.92 -22.87 6.50
CA THR A 52 -18.04 -23.87 5.43
C THR A 52 -16.71 -24.42 4.95
N ASP A 53 -15.59 -23.90 5.45
CA ASP A 53 -14.22 -24.28 5.05
C ASP A 53 -13.98 -24.01 3.55
N LEU A 54 -14.49 -22.89 3.04
CA LEU A 54 -14.38 -22.46 1.64
C LEU A 54 -13.63 -21.14 1.51
N GLU A 55 -12.81 -21.01 0.46
CA GLU A 55 -12.25 -19.73 0.05
C GLU A 55 -13.30 -18.87 -0.67
N TRP A 56 -14.05 -19.48 -1.60
CA TRP A 56 -15.12 -18.83 -2.36
C TRP A 56 -16.44 -19.56 -2.14
N GLY A 57 -17.34 -18.94 -1.38
CA GLY A 57 -18.69 -19.46 -1.14
C GLY A 57 -19.53 -19.42 -2.41
N HIS A 58 -20.55 -20.27 -2.45
CA HIS A 58 -21.41 -20.49 -3.59
C HIS A 58 -22.55 -19.47 -3.72
N GLY A 59 -22.82 -18.70 -2.65
CA GLY A 59 -23.93 -17.75 -2.53
C GLY A 59 -25.25 -18.41 -2.14
N ASN A 60 -25.24 -19.69 -1.80
CA ASN A 60 -26.39 -20.45 -1.33
C ASN A 60 -26.18 -21.03 0.08
N GLU A 61 -25.11 -20.62 0.76
CA GLU A 61 -24.89 -20.87 2.17
C GLU A 61 -26.14 -20.46 2.95
N LYS A 62 -26.57 -21.29 3.90
CA LYS A 62 -27.67 -20.90 4.79
C LYS A 62 -27.17 -19.87 5.78
N GLU A 63 -27.95 -18.83 6.04
CA GLU A 63 -27.57 -17.74 6.95
C GLU A 63 -27.27 -18.24 8.37
N GLU A 64 -27.93 -19.33 8.79
CA GLU A 64 -27.70 -20.00 10.07
C GLU A 64 -26.29 -20.58 10.25
N VAL A 65 -25.54 -20.77 9.16
CA VAL A 65 -24.14 -21.25 9.23
C VAL A 65 -23.23 -20.19 9.85
N PHE A 66 -23.57 -18.91 9.72
CA PHE A 66 -22.86 -17.83 10.38
C PHE A 66 -23.31 -17.72 11.84
N ASP A 67 -22.54 -18.32 12.75
CA ASP A 67 -22.82 -18.29 14.19
C ASP A 67 -21.54 -18.30 15.04
N PRO A 68 -20.74 -17.21 15.03
CA PRO A 68 -19.51 -17.16 15.82
C PRO A 68 -19.81 -17.05 17.32
N ALA A 69 -19.42 -18.08 18.06
CA ALA A 69 -19.71 -18.21 19.49
C ALA A 69 -19.08 -17.11 20.37
N ASN A 70 -17.90 -16.59 20.01
CA ASN A 70 -17.10 -15.70 20.84
C ASN A 70 -16.48 -14.53 20.03
N LEU A 71 -17.20 -14.01 19.04
CA LEU A 71 -16.72 -12.89 18.24
C LEU A 71 -16.31 -11.72 19.14
N ASP A 72 -15.04 -11.31 19.05
CA ASP A 72 -14.48 -10.20 19.82
C ASP A 72 -13.65 -9.28 18.90
N CYS A 73 -14.32 -8.28 18.32
CA CYS A 73 -13.66 -7.23 17.54
C CYS A 73 -12.64 -6.43 18.34
N GLU A 74 -12.78 -6.35 19.68
CA GLU A 74 -11.75 -5.71 20.49
C GLU A 74 -10.47 -6.57 20.55
N GLN A 75 -10.58 -7.90 20.56
CA GLN A 75 -9.42 -8.81 20.44
C GLN A 75 -8.69 -8.58 19.12
N TRP A 76 -9.44 -8.44 18.03
CA TRP A 76 -8.88 -8.13 16.72
C TRP A 76 -8.09 -6.81 16.75
N CYS A 77 -8.67 -5.75 17.31
CA CYS A 77 -8.00 -4.45 17.42
C CYS A 77 -6.80 -4.46 18.38
N ARG A 78 -6.87 -5.18 19.51
CA ARG A 78 -5.72 -5.34 20.43
C ARG A 78 -4.54 -6.00 19.72
N ILE A 79 -4.80 -7.05 18.94
CA ILE A 79 -3.76 -7.77 18.19
C ILE A 79 -3.20 -6.90 17.07
N ALA A 80 -4.05 -6.19 16.32
CA ALA A 80 -3.60 -5.25 15.29
C ALA A 80 -2.69 -4.15 15.87
N LYS A 81 -3.04 -3.58 17.03
CA LYS A 81 -2.18 -2.62 17.75
C LYS A 81 -0.85 -3.25 18.15
N ALA A 82 -0.88 -4.46 18.71
CA ALA A 82 0.31 -5.17 19.14
C ALA A 82 1.23 -5.60 17.98
N SER A 83 0.68 -5.76 16.77
CA SER A 83 1.44 -6.06 15.55
C SER A 83 2.03 -4.82 14.87
N GLY A 84 1.66 -3.61 15.32
CA GLY A 84 2.07 -2.36 14.68
C GLY A 84 1.19 -1.95 13.49
N ALA A 85 0.12 -2.70 13.19
CA ALA A 85 -0.84 -2.33 12.16
C ALA A 85 -1.58 -1.04 12.52
N LYS A 86 -1.83 -0.19 11.53
CA LYS A 86 -2.49 1.12 11.72
C LYS A 86 -3.97 1.13 11.31
N ALA A 87 -4.42 0.12 10.59
CA ALA A 87 -5.80 -0.02 10.13
C ALA A 87 -6.27 -1.48 10.10
N ILE A 88 -7.59 -1.65 10.01
CA ILE A 88 -8.24 -2.92 9.67
C ILE A 88 -9.22 -2.66 8.53
N ILE A 89 -9.13 -3.46 7.47
CA ILE A 89 -10.12 -3.60 6.40
C ILE A 89 -10.83 -4.94 6.62
N ILE A 90 -12.17 -4.96 6.59
CA ILE A 90 -12.95 -6.20 6.72
C ILE A 90 -13.79 -6.47 5.48
N THR A 91 -13.95 -7.73 5.10
CA THR A 91 -14.91 -8.16 4.09
C THR A 91 -16.34 -7.95 4.58
N ALA A 92 -16.86 -6.73 4.42
CA ALA A 92 -18.24 -6.40 4.78
C ALA A 92 -19.23 -7.30 4.02
N LYS A 93 -18.91 -7.60 2.75
CA LYS A 93 -19.56 -8.60 1.92
C LYS A 93 -18.53 -9.23 0.99
N HIS A 94 -18.37 -10.56 1.03
CA HIS A 94 -17.54 -11.31 0.09
C HIS A 94 -18.32 -11.69 -1.17
N HIS A 95 -17.73 -12.47 -2.09
CA HIS A 95 -18.37 -12.91 -3.33
C HIS A 95 -19.65 -13.75 -3.11
N ASP A 96 -19.72 -14.47 -1.99
CA ASP A 96 -20.93 -15.21 -1.59
C ASP A 96 -22.16 -14.30 -1.41
N GLY A 97 -21.97 -12.99 -1.21
CA GLY A 97 -23.04 -12.02 -1.09
C GLY A 97 -23.56 -11.84 0.34
N PHE A 98 -23.00 -12.53 1.34
CA PHE A 98 -23.45 -12.42 2.73
C PHE A 98 -23.00 -11.09 3.34
N CYS A 99 -23.94 -10.26 3.78
CA CYS A 99 -23.63 -8.99 4.43
C CYS A 99 -23.37 -9.17 5.93
N LEU A 100 -22.19 -8.74 6.41
CA LEU A 100 -21.81 -8.72 7.83
C LEU A 100 -22.50 -7.62 8.66
N TRP A 101 -23.41 -6.87 8.05
CA TRP A 101 -24.28 -5.87 8.67
C TRP A 101 -25.74 -6.13 8.26
N PRO A 102 -26.74 -5.66 9.02
CA PRO A 102 -28.16 -5.94 8.75
C PRO A 102 -28.71 -5.09 7.59
N SER A 103 -28.13 -5.22 6.39
CA SER A 103 -28.50 -4.44 5.19
C SER A 103 -29.98 -4.55 4.85
N LYS A 104 -30.64 -3.44 4.51
CA LYS A 104 -32.04 -3.44 4.04
C LYS A 104 -32.17 -3.90 2.58
N PHE A 105 -31.06 -4.01 1.87
CA PHE A 105 -31.00 -4.30 0.45
C PHE A 105 -30.57 -5.74 0.14
N SER A 106 -30.42 -6.59 1.16
CA SER A 106 -30.20 -8.03 1.01
C SER A 106 -31.01 -8.79 2.06
N LYS A 107 -31.37 -10.05 1.73
CA LYS A 107 -31.89 -11.04 2.68
C LYS A 107 -30.83 -12.04 3.14
N HIS A 108 -29.64 -11.98 2.56
CA HIS A 108 -28.51 -12.83 2.89
C HIS A 108 -27.56 -12.03 3.78
N THR A 109 -27.93 -11.85 5.05
CA THR A 109 -27.21 -10.98 5.99
C THR A 109 -27.20 -11.56 7.40
N VAL A 110 -26.39 -10.96 8.29
CA VAL A 110 -26.37 -11.29 9.73
C VAL A 110 -27.75 -11.20 10.40
N ARG A 111 -28.68 -10.40 9.88
CA ARG A 111 -30.04 -10.29 10.43
C ARG A 111 -30.82 -11.60 10.32
N GLU A 112 -30.55 -12.38 9.28
CA GLU A 112 -31.17 -13.67 9.02
C GLU A 112 -30.40 -14.85 9.66
N SER A 113 -29.25 -14.58 10.29
CA SER A 113 -28.45 -15.59 10.99
C SER A 113 -28.93 -15.82 12.44
N LYS A 114 -28.42 -16.90 13.05
CA LYS A 114 -28.64 -17.19 14.49
C LYS A 114 -27.78 -16.32 15.41
N TRP A 115 -26.72 -15.74 14.88
CA TRP A 115 -25.77 -14.96 15.66
C TRP A 115 -26.46 -13.77 16.34
N LYS A 116 -26.37 -13.72 17.68
CA LYS A 116 -27.02 -12.70 18.53
C LYS A 116 -28.52 -12.55 18.24
N ASP A 117 -29.22 -13.65 17.99
CA ASP A 117 -30.64 -13.69 17.67
C ASP A 117 -31.02 -12.79 16.47
N GLY A 118 -30.15 -12.73 15.46
CA GLY A 118 -30.34 -11.89 14.26
C GLY A 118 -30.17 -10.38 14.51
N LYS A 119 -29.62 -9.98 15.66
CA LYS A 119 -29.40 -8.57 16.03
C LYS A 119 -27.93 -8.15 15.98
N GLY A 120 -27.05 -9.06 15.55
CA GLY A 120 -25.63 -8.79 15.42
C GLY A 120 -25.31 -7.83 14.27
N ASP A 121 -24.19 -7.11 14.41
CA ASP A 121 -23.67 -6.19 13.40
C ASP A 121 -22.14 -6.11 13.54
N VAL A 122 -21.42 -6.86 12.71
CA VAL A 122 -19.96 -6.96 12.81
C VAL A 122 -19.31 -5.63 12.46
N LEU A 123 -19.85 -4.89 11.47
CA LEU A 123 -19.29 -3.60 11.07
C LEU A 123 -19.41 -2.57 12.19
N LYS A 124 -20.52 -2.56 12.92
CA LYS A 124 -20.69 -1.68 14.09
C LYS A 124 -19.73 -2.03 15.21
N GLU A 125 -19.59 -3.31 15.55
CA GLU A 125 -18.67 -3.77 16.60
C GLU A 125 -17.21 -3.44 16.25
N LEU A 126 -16.81 -3.69 15.00
CA LEU A 126 -15.43 -3.43 14.55
C LEU A 126 -15.14 -1.93 14.40
N SER A 127 -16.04 -1.13 13.84
CA SER A 127 -15.83 0.32 13.71
C SER A 127 -15.68 1.01 15.07
N ILE A 128 -16.49 0.63 16.07
CA ILE A 128 -16.37 1.12 17.45
C ILE A 128 -15.04 0.69 18.06
N ALA A 129 -14.64 -0.59 17.90
CA ALA A 129 -13.36 -1.07 18.39
C ALA A 129 -12.19 -0.35 17.73
N CYS A 130 -12.17 -0.21 16.40
CA CYS A 130 -11.14 0.54 15.68
C CYS A 130 -11.01 1.97 16.22
N LYS A 131 -12.13 2.68 16.44
CA LYS A 131 -12.12 4.02 17.04
C LYS A 131 -11.54 4.01 18.46
N LYS A 132 -11.95 3.07 19.31
CA LYS A 132 -11.47 2.92 20.71
C LYS A 132 -9.96 2.70 20.77
N TYR A 133 -9.44 1.83 19.90
CA TYR A 133 -8.03 1.49 19.89
C TYR A 133 -7.21 2.49 19.08
N GLY A 134 -7.81 3.38 18.28
CA GLY A 134 -7.09 4.34 17.44
C GLY A 134 -6.50 3.69 16.19
N LEU A 135 -7.27 2.81 15.55
CA LEU A 135 -7.02 2.20 14.24
C LEU A 135 -7.94 2.84 13.21
N LYS A 136 -7.48 2.97 11.97
CA LYS A 136 -8.37 3.32 10.86
C LYS A 136 -9.25 2.11 10.51
N PHE A 137 -10.47 2.39 10.06
CA PHE A 137 -11.44 1.39 9.67
C PHE A 137 -11.70 1.48 8.17
N GLY A 138 -11.55 0.37 7.46
CA GLY A 138 -11.86 0.23 6.05
C GLY A 138 -12.80 -0.95 5.81
N VAL A 139 -13.36 -1.01 4.61
CA VAL A 139 -14.31 -2.05 4.22
C VAL A 139 -14.01 -2.55 2.82
N TYR A 140 -14.10 -3.86 2.65
CA TYR A 140 -14.18 -4.51 1.36
C TYR A 140 -15.66 -4.79 1.06
N LEU A 141 -16.08 -4.43 -0.15
CA LEU A 141 -17.43 -4.68 -0.63
C LEU A 141 -17.34 -5.30 -2.02
N SER A 142 -17.51 -6.62 -2.09
CA SER A 142 -17.42 -7.36 -3.35
C SER A 142 -18.41 -6.81 -4.39
N PRO A 143 -17.92 -6.36 -5.56
CA PRO A 143 -18.78 -6.03 -6.70
C PRO A 143 -19.51 -7.28 -7.21
N TRP A 144 -18.79 -8.39 -7.37
CA TRP A 144 -19.37 -9.69 -7.72
C TRP A 144 -20.25 -10.21 -6.58
N ASP A 145 -21.44 -10.69 -6.91
CA ASP A 145 -22.38 -11.20 -5.92
C ASP A 145 -23.07 -12.47 -6.45
N ARG A 146 -22.83 -13.58 -5.76
CA ARG A 146 -23.36 -14.90 -6.11
C ARG A 146 -24.75 -15.17 -5.54
N ASN A 147 -25.27 -14.29 -4.68
CA ASN A 147 -26.55 -14.48 -4.01
C ASN A 147 -27.64 -13.53 -4.53
N HIS A 148 -27.31 -12.25 -4.73
CA HIS A 148 -28.34 -11.24 -4.96
C HIS A 148 -29.10 -11.48 -6.28
N PRO A 149 -30.45 -11.54 -6.25
CA PRO A 149 -31.25 -11.92 -7.42
C PRO A 149 -31.08 -10.97 -8.61
N ASP A 150 -30.89 -9.67 -8.33
CA ASP A 150 -30.68 -8.66 -9.36
C ASP A 150 -29.26 -8.65 -9.96
N TYR A 151 -28.29 -9.39 -9.40
CA TYR A 151 -26.94 -9.45 -9.98
C TYR A 151 -27.00 -9.96 -11.43
N GLY A 152 -26.34 -9.24 -12.34
CA GLY A 152 -26.44 -9.41 -13.78
C GLY A 152 -27.47 -8.48 -14.45
N THR A 153 -28.07 -7.54 -13.71
CA THR A 153 -29.04 -6.56 -14.23
C THR A 153 -28.66 -5.13 -13.85
N GLU A 154 -29.26 -4.13 -14.51
CA GLU A 154 -29.02 -2.72 -14.20
C GLU A 154 -29.41 -2.37 -12.74
N LYS A 155 -30.46 -3.00 -12.21
CA LYS A 155 -30.97 -2.76 -10.85
C LYS A 155 -29.95 -3.05 -9.76
N TYR A 156 -29.02 -3.97 -10.00
CA TYR A 156 -27.96 -4.27 -9.02
C TYR A 156 -27.03 -3.06 -8.78
N ASN A 157 -26.88 -2.15 -9.75
CA ASN A 157 -26.15 -0.90 -9.51
C ASN A 157 -26.84 -0.05 -8.43
N ASP A 158 -28.18 -0.03 -8.38
CA ASP A 158 -28.93 0.67 -7.31
C ASP A 158 -28.72 -0.02 -5.96
N VAL A 159 -28.76 -1.35 -5.94
CA VAL A 159 -28.51 -2.16 -4.74
C VAL A 159 -27.12 -1.85 -4.18
N PHE A 160 -26.09 -1.91 -5.03
CA PHE A 160 -24.70 -1.66 -4.63
C PHE A 160 -24.49 -0.24 -4.11
N VAL A 161 -25.07 0.77 -4.79
CA VAL A 161 -25.03 2.18 -4.35
C VAL A 161 -25.70 2.35 -2.99
N ASN A 162 -26.85 1.70 -2.78
CA ASN A 162 -27.58 1.84 -1.52
C ASN A 162 -26.90 1.11 -0.36
N MET A 163 -26.33 -0.08 -0.58
CA MET A 163 -25.47 -0.75 0.40
C MET A 163 -24.24 0.09 0.75
N THR A 164 -23.60 0.70 -0.25
CA THR A 164 -22.48 1.63 -0.03
C THR A 164 -22.92 2.81 0.86
N LYS A 165 -24.09 3.41 0.58
CA LYS A 165 -24.66 4.47 1.43
C LYS A 165 -24.92 3.99 2.86
N GLU A 166 -25.48 2.80 3.06
CA GLU A 166 -25.68 2.23 4.41
C GLU A 166 -24.36 2.14 5.17
N ILE A 167 -23.30 1.64 4.54
CA ILE A 167 -22.01 1.47 5.20
C ILE A 167 -21.41 2.83 5.59
N PHE A 168 -21.35 3.75 4.63
CA PHE A 168 -20.67 5.04 4.79
C PHE A 168 -21.40 6.00 5.75
N THR A 169 -22.72 5.87 5.88
CA THR A 169 -23.51 6.74 6.77
C THR A 169 -23.59 6.22 8.20
N ASN A 170 -23.40 4.92 8.44
CA ASN A 170 -23.60 4.31 9.76
C ASN A 170 -22.31 3.91 10.49
N TYR A 171 -21.21 3.62 9.77
CA TYR A 171 -19.99 3.04 10.37
C TYR A 171 -18.74 3.90 10.17
N GLY A 172 -18.87 5.08 9.56
CA GLY A 172 -17.75 5.95 9.22
C GLY A 172 -17.06 6.64 10.42
N PRO A 173 -15.91 7.30 10.19
CA PRO A 173 -15.30 7.53 8.88
C PRO A 173 -14.64 6.26 8.32
N ILE A 174 -14.95 5.94 7.05
CA ILE A 174 -14.33 4.85 6.30
C ILE A 174 -13.04 5.40 5.68
N TRP A 175 -11.89 4.87 6.10
CA TRP A 175 -10.59 5.33 5.62
C TRP A 175 -10.28 4.78 4.23
N GLU A 176 -10.57 3.50 4.00
CA GLU A 176 -10.33 2.82 2.73
C GLU A 176 -11.54 1.96 2.32
N LEU A 177 -11.87 1.98 1.03
CA LEU A 177 -12.86 1.12 0.39
C LEU A 177 -12.18 0.23 -0.64
N TRP A 178 -12.38 -1.07 -0.53
CA TRP A 178 -11.76 -2.07 -1.39
C TRP A 178 -12.79 -2.68 -2.34
N TRP A 179 -12.61 -2.45 -3.65
CA TRP A 179 -13.40 -3.08 -4.71
C TRP A 179 -12.58 -4.12 -5.45
N ASP A 180 -13.01 -5.37 -5.31
CA ASP A 180 -12.37 -6.50 -5.97
C ASP A 180 -12.59 -6.49 -7.49
N GLY A 181 -11.57 -6.93 -8.23
CA GLY A 181 -11.66 -7.22 -9.66
C GLY A 181 -12.04 -8.68 -9.97
N ALA A 182 -12.00 -9.58 -8.99
CA ALA A 182 -12.27 -11.00 -9.17
C ALA A 182 -13.74 -11.28 -9.53
N ASN A 183 -13.93 -12.15 -10.52
CA ASN A 183 -15.23 -12.62 -10.96
C ASN A 183 -15.13 -14.05 -11.52
N GLY A 184 -15.80 -15.00 -10.88
CA GLY A 184 -15.76 -16.42 -11.22
C GLY A 184 -16.95 -16.95 -12.03
N GLU A 185 -17.79 -16.09 -12.61
CA GLU A 185 -18.97 -16.51 -13.41
C GLU A 185 -18.62 -17.32 -14.67
N GLY A 186 -17.40 -17.13 -15.20
CA GLY A 186 -16.95 -17.77 -16.43
C GLY A 186 -17.69 -17.27 -17.69
N PRO A 187 -17.44 -17.88 -18.86
CA PRO A 187 -17.93 -17.35 -20.14
C PRO A 187 -19.47 -17.28 -20.26
N ASN A 188 -20.17 -18.21 -19.60
CA ASN A 188 -21.62 -18.41 -19.70
C ASN A 188 -22.38 -17.98 -18.42
N GLY A 189 -21.69 -17.45 -17.41
CA GLY A 189 -22.35 -16.97 -16.20
C GLY A 189 -22.96 -15.58 -16.36
N LYS A 190 -23.47 -15.05 -15.26
CA LYS A 190 -24.05 -13.71 -15.20
C LYS A 190 -23.00 -12.65 -15.54
N ARG A 191 -23.42 -11.59 -16.23
CA ARG A 191 -22.56 -10.44 -16.56
C ARG A 191 -23.16 -9.17 -15.98
N GLN A 192 -22.51 -8.64 -14.95
CA GLN A 192 -22.87 -7.33 -14.40
C GLN A 192 -22.10 -6.24 -15.13
N VAL A 193 -22.82 -5.26 -15.67
CA VAL A 193 -22.21 -4.00 -16.13
C VAL A 193 -22.27 -3.03 -14.95
N TYR A 194 -21.11 -2.77 -14.35
CA TYR A 194 -20.97 -1.90 -13.19
C TYR A 194 -20.94 -0.43 -13.61
N ASP A 195 -21.74 0.41 -12.95
CA ASP A 195 -21.67 1.86 -13.08
C ASP A 195 -20.59 2.43 -12.15
N TRP A 196 -19.32 2.18 -12.49
CA TRP A 196 -18.17 2.60 -11.70
C TRP A 196 -18.12 4.11 -11.45
N HIS A 197 -18.59 4.90 -12.41
CA HIS A 197 -18.64 6.36 -12.25
C HIS A 197 -19.63 6.75 -11.14
N ARG A 198 -20.82 6.15 -11.14
CA ARG A 198 -21.82 6.38 -10.08
C ARG A 198 -21.36 5.84 -8.73
N PHE A 199 -20.66 4.71 -8.70
CA PHE A 199 -20.11 4.14 -7.47
C PHE A 199 -19.08 5.09 -6.86
N GLU A 200 -18.11 5.53 -7.66
CA GLU A 200 -17.09 6.49 -7.23
C GLU A 200 -17.72 7.81 -6.80
N LYS A 201 -18.61 8.39 -7.60
CA LYS A 201 -19.29 9.64 -7.26
C LYS A 201 -20.02 9.54 -5.92
N THR A 202 -20.72 8.44 -5.67
CA THR A 202 -21.43 8.21 -4.40
C THR A 202 -20.47 8.26 -3.21
N VAL A 203 -19.31 7.60 -3.33
CA VAL A 203 -18.29 7.60 -2.27
C VAL A 203 -17.73 9.01 -2.06
N ARG A 204 -17.40 9.73 -3.15
CA ARG A 204 -16.84 11.10 -3.06
C ARG A 204 -17.83 12.10 -2.46
N ASP A 205 -19.12 11.99 -2.78
CA ASP A 205 -20.15 12.87 -2.23
C ASP A 205 -20.31 12.70 -0.70
N ILE A 206 -20.13 11.48 -0.17
CA ILE A 206 -20.38 11.15 1.24
C ILE A 206 -19.10 11.24 2.09
N SER A 207 -17.99 10.73 1.55
CA SER A 207 -16.70 10.62 2.25
C SER A 207 -15.54 10.94 1.29
N PRO A 208 -15.31 12.22 0.98
CA PRO A 208 -14.34 12.64 -0.04
C PRO A 208 -12.88 12.30 0.28
N ASN A 209 -12.57 11.95 1.53
CA ASN A 209 -11.22 11.58 1.97
C ASN A 209 -10.99 10.05 2.03
N THR A 210 -11.99 9.22 1.71
CA THR A 210 -11.81 7.78 1.60
C THR A 210 -10.97 7.48 0.37
N VAL A 211 -9.90 6.70 0.53
CA VAL A 211 -9.14 6.17 -0.60
C VAL A 211 -9.84 4.90 -1.11
N VAL A 212 -9.92 4.76 -2.43
CA VAL A 212 -10.62 3.66 -3.08
C VAL A 212 -9.61 2.81 -3.84
N PHE A 213 -9.52 1.55 -3.43
CA PHE A 213 -8.77 0.51 -4.11
C PHE A 213 -9.63 -0.15 -5.20
N SER A 214 -9.00 -0.45 -6.34
CA SER A 214 -9.41 -1.54 -7.23
C SER A 214 -8.18 -2.16 -7.92
N ASP A 215 -8.41 -3.16 -8.77
CA ASP A 215 -7.43 -3.67 -9.74
C ASP A 215 -6.59 -2.58 -10.44
N ILE A 216 -7.16 -1.40 -10.73
CA ILE A 216 -6.47 -0.30 -11.43
C ILE A 216 -6.73 1.11 -10.85
N GLY A 217 -7.27 1.25 -9.63
CA GLY A 217 -7.58 2.56 -9.01
C GLY A 217 -9.06 2.76 -8.68
N PRO A 218 -9.56 3.98 -8.39
CA PRO A 218 -9.01 5.26 -8.80
C PRO A 218 -7.84 5.76 -7.95
N ASP A 219 -7.77 5.39 -6.68
CA ASP A 219 -6.77 5.98 -5.77
C ASP A 219 -5.59 5.06 -5.51
N ILE A 220 -5.82 3.75 -5.48
CA ILE A 220 -4.83 2.72 -5.14
C ILE A 220 -5.04 1.54 -6.08
N ARG A 221 -3.95 0.91 -6.53
CA ARG A 221 -4.00 -0.27 -7.40
C ARG A 221 -3.56 -1.53 -6.66
N TRP A 222 -4.06 -2.65 -7.16
CA TRP A 222 -3.45 -3.96 -6.92
C TRP A 222 -1.99 -4.00 -7.39
N VAL A 223 -1.10 -4.63 -6.62
CA VAL A 223 0.33 -4.75 -6.97
C VAL A 223 0.61 -5.81 -8.06
N GLY A 224 -0.41 -6.52 -8.54
CA GLY A 224 -0.26 -7.53 -9.59
C GLY A 224 0.08 -8.93 -9.10
N ASN A 225 0.14 -9.16 -7.79
CA ASN A 225 0.27 -10.48 -7.18
C ASN A 225 -0.33 -10.48 -5.76
N GLU A 226 -0.74 -11.66 -5.29
CA GLU A 226 -1.17 -11.90 -3.89
C GLU A 226 -0.04 -12.51 -3.04
N GLN A 227 1.20 -12.37 -3.49
CA GLN A 227 2.40 -12.82 -2.77
C GLN A 227 2.96 -11.72 -1.86
N GLY A 228 2.38 -10.51 -1.91
CA GLY A 228 2.67 -9.41 -0.97
C GLY A 228 3.95 -8.65 -1.28
N PHE A 229 4.37 -8.56 -2.54
CA PHE A 229 5.55 -7.75 -2.91
C PHE A 229 5.34 -6.83 -4.11
N ALA A 230 5.96 -5.65 -4.04
CA ALA A 230 6.15 -4.74 -5.16
C ALA A 230 7.48 -5.03 -5.86
N GLY A 231 7.66 -4.59 -7.10
CA GLY A 231 8.91 -4.76 -7.82
C GLY A 231 10.07 -3.99 -7.19
N LYS A 232 11.33 -4.40 -7.46
CA LYS A 232 12.51 -3.59 -7.06
C LYS A 232 12.46 -2.18 -7.63
N THR A 233 11.79 -2.00 -8.77
CA THR A 233 11.30 -0.72 -9.29
C THR A 233 9.81 -0.65 -8.98
N ASN A 234 9.34 0.45 -8.39
CA ASN A 234 7.93 0.70 -8.11
C ASN A 234 7.63 2.19 -8.26
N TRP A 235 6.93 2.52 -9.36
CA TRP A 235 6.35 3.82 -9.62
C TRP A 235 4.95 3.90 -9.02
N ASN A 236 4.66 4.97 -8.31
CA ASN A 236 3.33 5.28 -7.79
C ASN A 236 2.37 5.81 -8.86
N THR A 237 2.83 5.87 -10.11
CA THR A 237 2.09 6.31 -11.28
C THR A 237 1.66 5.13 -12.14
N LEU A 238 0.46 5.22 -12.72
CA LEU A 238 -0.12 4.21 -13.61
C LEU A 238 -0.84 4.88 -14.79
N ASP A 239 -0.73 4.31 -15.98
CA ASP A 239 -1.66 4.62 -17.08
C ASP A 239 -2.78 3.58 -17.12
N THR A 240 -4.02 4.05 -17.08
CA THR A 240 -5.23 3.23 -17.09
C THR A 240 -5.99 3.34 -18.40
N ALA A 241 -5.48 4.10 -19.38
CA ALA A 241 -6.11 4.25 -20.69
C ALA A 241 -6.32 2.88 -21.36
N GLY A 242 -7.56 2.61 -21.76
CA GLY A 242 -7.94 1.35 -22.40
C GLY A 242 -8.31 0.21 -21.43
N PHE A 243 -8.21 0.42 -20.12
CA PHE A 243 -8.62 -0.55 -19.10
C PHE A 243 -9.91 -0.13 -18.39
N THR A 244 -10.64 -1.12 -17.87
CA THR A 244 -11.87 -0.90 -17.10
C THR A 244 -11.85 -1.82 -15.88
N ARG A 245 -12.15 -1.25 -14.70
CA ARG A 245 -12.16 -1.97 -13.43
C ARG A 245 -13.02 -3.22 -13.48
N GLY A 246 -12.50 -4.33 -12.98
CA GLY A 246 -13.17 -5.64 -12.97
C GLY A 246 -13.36 -6.26 -14.36
N ALA A 247 -12.80 -5.65 -15.41
CA ALA A 247 -12.78 -6.18 -16.78
C ALA A 247 -11.34 -6.41 -17.28
N GLY A 248 -10.36 -6.39 -16.37
CA GLY A 248 -8.94 -6.54 -16.66
C GLY A 248 -8.17 -5.23 -16.51
N GLY A 249 -6.89 -5.36 -16.19
CA GLY A 249 -5.97 -4.23 -16.04
C GLY A 249 -4.71 -4.39 -16.90
N PRO A 250 -3.74 -3.47 -16.76
CA PRO A 250 -2.41 -3.64 -17.29
C PRO A 250 -1.81 -5.02 -16.93
N PRO A 251 -0.81 -5.51 -17.67
CA PRO A 251 -0.08 -6.73 -17.31
C PRO A 251 0.39 -6.69 -15.84
N GLN A 252 0.45 -7.84 -15.18
CA GLN A 252 0.86 -7.93 -13.77
C GLN A 252 2.21 -7.26 -13.51
N ASP A 253 3.14 -7.40 -14.45
CA ASP A 253 4.47 -6.77 -14.46
C ASP A 253 4.35 -5.24 -14.38
N THR A 254 3.41 -4.66 -15.11
CA THR A 254 3.10 -3.23 -15.10
C THR A 254 2.42 -2.82 -13.80
N LEU A 255 1.51 -3.62 -13.26
CA LEU A 255 0.91 -3.35 -11.94
C LEU A 255 1.97 -3.38 -10.83
N ASN A 256 2.91 -4.31 -10.92
CA ASN A 256 3.98 -4.53 -9.95
C ASN A 256 5.03 -3.43 -9.92
N THR A 257 5.26 -2.78 -11.07
CA THR A 257 6.31 -1.78 -11.24
C THR A 257 5.81 -0.36 -11.48
N GLY A 258 4.54 -0.20 -11.86
CA GLY A 258 3.96 1.07 -12.31
C GLY A 258 4.57 1.57 -13.63
N ASN A 259 4.20 2.79 -14.02
CA ASN A 259 4.71 3.43 -15.23
C ASN A 259 5.47 4.70 -14.87
N VAL A 260 6.74 4.83 -15.30
CA VAL A 260 7.55 6.04 -15.13
C VAL A 260 6.87 7.31 -15.67
N GLN A 261 6.08 7.17 -16.74
CA GLN A 261 5.29 8.25 -17.36
C GLN A 261 3.77 8.01 -17.20
N GLY A 262 3.37 7.27 -16.16
CA GLY A 262 1.95 7.08 -15.85
C GLY A 262 1.26 8.42 -15.61
N LYS A 263 0.00 8.55 -16.04
CA LYS A 263 -0.75 9.82 -16.00
C LYS A 263 -1.45 10.07 -14.68
N ASN A 264 -1.66 9.03 -13.89
CA ASN A 264 -2.40 9.10 -12.64
C ASN A 264 -1.52 8.64 -11.48
N TRP A 265 -1.63 9.31 -10.33
CA TRP A 265 -1.03 8.81 -9.08
C TRP A 265 -1.94 7.72 -8.51
N ILE A 266 -1.56 6.46 -8.69
CA ILE A 266 -2.31 5.27 -8.27
C ILE A 266 -1.28 4.29 -7.67
N PRO A 267 -0.81 4.51 -6.44
CA PRO A 267 0.20 3.70 -5.77
C PRO A 267 -0.23 2.24 -5.58
N ALA A 268 0.76 1.35 -5.47
CA ALA A 268 0.54 -0.08 -5.27
C ALA A 268 0.28 -0.44 -3.81
N GLU A 269 -0.74 -1.25 -3.58
CA GLU A 269 -0.96 -1.96 -2.33
C GLU A 269 -0.59 -3.44 -2.50
N CYS A 270 0.25 -3.96 -1.59
CA CYS A 270 0.68 -5.34 -1.56
C CYS A 270 -0.22 -6.14 -0.62
N ASP A 271 -1.24 -6.79 -1.17
CA ASP A 271 -2.13 -7.68 -0.45
C ASP A 271 -1.58 -9.11 -0.41
N VAL A 272 -1.69 -9.76 0.74
CA VAL A 272 -1.26 -11.16 0.95
C VAL A 272 -1.87 -11.71 2.22
N SER A 273 -2.20 -13.00 2.26
CA SER A 273 -2.63 -13.66 3.48
C SER A 273 -1.47 -14.10 4.38
N ILE A 274 -1.65 -14.05 5.70
CA ILE A 274 -0.73 -14.67 6.66
C ILE A 274 -0.71 -16.21 6.53
N ARG A 275 -1.75 -16.78 5.94
CA ARG A 275 -1.93 -18.20 5.63
C ARG A 275 -1.86 -18.45 4.12
N PRO A 276 -1.96 -19.71 3.65
CA PRO A 276 -2.19 -19.98 2.24
C PRO A 276 -3.54 -19.46 1.74
N GLY A 277 -4.64 -19.68 2.49
CA GLY A 277 -5.98 -19.16 2.16
C GLY A 277 -6.26 -17.76 2.72
N TRP A 278 -7.26 -17.09 2.18
CA TRP A 278 -7.80 -15.82 2.70
C TRP A 278 -8.73 -16.05 3.88
N PHE A 279 -9.59 -17.06 3.83
CA PHE A 279 -10.44 -17.43 4.97
C PHE A 279 -9.69 -18.37 5.92
N TYR A 280 -10.19 -18.52 7.14
CA TYR A 280 -9.58 -19.41 8.11
C TYR A 280 -9.90 -20.86 7.75
N HIS A 281 -8.83 -21.65 7.58
CA HIS A 281 -8.87 -23.10 7.51
C HIS A 281 -8.03 -23.70 8.63
N LYS A 282 -8.63 -24.60 9.42
CA LYS A 282 -7.90 -25.28 10.53
C LYS A 282 -6.71 -26.09 10.02
N SER A 283 -6.79 -26.61 8.80
CA SER A 283 -5.70 -27.34 8.13
C SER A 283 -4.45 -26.47 7.84
N GLU A 284 -4.55 -25.16 8.03
CA GLU A 284 -3.48 -24.19 7.77
C GLU A 284 -2.83 -23.64 9.04
N ASP A 285 -3.23 -24.08 10.23
CA ASP A 285 -2.64 -23.60 11.50
C ASP A 285 -1.12 -23.79 11.56
N SER A 286 -0.61 -24.87 10.99
CA SER A 286 0.83 -25.13 10.89
C SER A 286 1.51 -24.43 9.71
N LYS A 287 0.76 -23.67 8.90
CA LYS A 287 1.22 -22.98 7.67
C LYS A 287 1.16 -21.46 7.80
N VAL A 288 0.86 -20.93 8.99
CA VAL A 288 0.95 -19.51 9.31
C VAL A 288 2.38 -19.03 9.07
N LYS A 289 2.53 -17.93 8.32
CA LYS A 289 3.83 -17.33 8.02
C LYS A 289 4.57 -16.94 9.31
N THR A 290 5.88 -17.20 9.36
CA THR A 290 6.70 -16.87 10.54
C THR A 290 6.96 -15.36 10.64
N PRO A 291 7.34 -14.84 11.82
CA PRO A 291 7.79 -13.45 11.99
C PRO A 291 8.83 -12.99 10.96
N GLU A 292 9.79 -13.85 10.62
CA GLU A 292 10.83 -13.56 9.64
C GLU A 292 10.28 -13.46 8.21
N GLN A 293 9.32 -14.31 7.84
CA GLN A 293 8.64 -14.21 6.55
C GLN A 293 7.81 -12.93 6.45
N LEU A 294 7.14 -12.53 7.54
CA LEU A 294 6.42 -11.25 7.59
C LEU A 294 7.37 -10.04 7.52
N PHE A 295 8.56 -10.13 8.12
CA PHE A 295 9.59 -9.11 7.98
C PHE A 295 10.11 -9.01 6.54
N ASP A 296 10.35 -10.13 5.87
CA ASP A 296 10.73 -10.17 4.45
C ASP A 296 9.65 -9.54 3.55
N LEU A 297 8.37 -9.83 3.81
CA LEU A 297 7.26 -9.17 3.13
C LEU A 297 7.27 -7.65 3.34
N TYR A 298 7.52 -7.17 4.56
CA TYR A 298 7.64 -5.74 4.85
C TYR A 298 8.78 -5.08 4.05
N LEU A 299 9.95 -5.73 3.93
CA LEU A 299 11.05 -5.23 3.09
C LEU A 299 10.64 -5.19 1.60
N LYS A 300 9.92 -6.19 1.13
CA LYS A 300 9.52 -6.34 -0.28
C LYS A 300 8.25 -5.55 -0.68
N SER A 301 7.60 -4.90 0.27
CA SER A 301 6.42 -4.04 0.06
C SER A 301 6.72 -2.61 0.51
N VAL A 302 6.67 -2.35 1.82
CA VAL A 302 6.97 -1.06 2.46
C VAL A 302 8.38 -0.59 2.15
N GLY A 303 9.36 -1.51 2.16
CA GLY A 303 10.72 -1.21 1.75
C GLY A 303 10.91 -0.90 0.26
N ARG A 304 9.84 -0.98 -0.54
CA ARG A 304 9.82 -0.62 -1.96
C ARG A 304 8.77 0.46 -2.27
N GLY A 305 8.35 1.21 -1.26
CA GLY A 305 7.47 2.37 -1.39
C GLY A 305 6.00 2.06 -1.62
N ALA A 306 5.57 0.81 -1.41
CA ALA A 306 4.18 0.37 -1.40
C ALA A 306 3.66 0.23 0.05
N ASN A 307 2.36 0.00 0.23
CA ASN A 307 1.84 -0.44 1.53
C ASN A 307 1.66 -1.97 1.57
N LEU A 308 1.69 -2.54 2.77
CA LEU A 308 1.41 -3.96 3.04
C LEU A 308 0.04 -4.13 3.69
N LEU A 309 -0.86 -4.80 2.97
CA LEU A 309 -2.16 -5.26 3.45
C LEU A 309 -2.08 -6.75 3.78
N LEU A 310 -1.94 -7.10 5.06
CA LEU A 310 -1.79 -8.49 5.48
C LEU A 310 -3.13 -9.06 5.96
N ASN A 311 -3.67 -10.05 5.26
CA ASN A 311 -4.87 -10.74 5.70
C ASN A 311 -4.61 -11.67 6.90
N VAL A 312 -5.48 -11.58 7.90
CA VAL A 312 -5.46 -12.38 9.12
C VAL A 312 -6.90 -12.82 9.41
N PRO A 313 -7.30 -14.03 9.00
CA PRO A 313 -8.69 -14.45 9.13
C PRO A 313 -9.03 -14.88 10.56
N PRO A 314 -10.11 -14.35 11.17
CA PRO A 314 -10.67 -14.92 12.38
C PRO A 314 -11.18 -16.35 12.13
N ASP A 315 -11.05 -17.21 13.15
CA ASP A 315 -11.57 -18.57 13.10
C ASP A 315 -13.09 -18.65 13.33
N GLY A 316 -13.67 -19.86 13.30
CA GLY A 316 -15.10 -20.07 13.53
C GLY A 316 -15.62 -19.67 14.92
N ARG A 317 -14.73 -19.36 15.90
CA ARG A 317 -15.14 -18.76 17.18
C ARG A 317 -15.35 -17.25 17.04
N GLY A 318 -14.82 -16.63 15.97
CA GLY A 318 -14.76 -15.18 15.78
C GLY A 318 -13.51 -14.55 16.40
N LEU A 319 -12.40 -15.29 16.51
CA LEU A 319 -11.15 -14.82 17.13
C LEU A 319 -9.96 -15.00 16.18
N ILE A 320 -9.00 -14.08 16.25
CA ILE A 320 -7.67 -14.32 15.68
C ILE A 320 -7.01 -15.41 16.53
N THR A 321 -6.44 -16.44 15.90
CA THR A 321 -5.87 -17.57 16.64
C THR A 321 -4.56 -17.20 17.34
N ALA A 322 -4.14 -18.06 18.28
CA ALA A 322 -2.86 -17.87 18.97
C ALA A 322 -1.65 -17.97 18.01
N PHE A 323 -1.75 -18.76 16.93
CA PHE A 323 -0.67 -18.90 15.95
C PHE A 323 -0.47 -17.60 15.16
N ASP A 324 -1.55 -17.04 14.63
CA ASP A 324 -1.55 -15.77 13.89
C ASP A 324 -1.12 -14.62 14.81
N SER A 325 -1.66 -14.56 16.04
CA SER A 325 -1.30 -13.54 17.02
C SER A 325 0.19 -13.59 17.39
N ALA A 326 0.75 -14.79 17.60
CA ALA A 326 2.17 -14.96 17.89
C ALA A 326 3.07 -14.53 16.72
N ALA A 327 2.68 -14.87 15.48
CA ALA A 327 3.41 -14.44 14.28
C ALA A 327 3.42 -12.92 14.13
N LEU A 328 2.26 -12.28 14.30
CA LEU A 328 2.10 -10.82 14.21
C LEU A 328 2.88 -10.05 15.28
N VAL A 329 2.79 -10.47 16.54
CA VAL A 329 3.55 -9.83 17.65
C VAL A 329 5.04 -10.10 17.50
N GLY A 330 5.41 -11.30 17.05
CA GLY A 330 6.79 -11.65 16.73
C GLY A 330 7.36 -10.76 15.62
N PHE A 331 6.59 -10.51 14.56
CA PHE A 331 6.97 -9.59 13.48
C PHE A 331 7.24 -8.18 14.02
N ASN A 332 6.32 -7.61 14.80
CA ASN A 332 6.52 -6.27 15.37
C ASN A 332 7.76 -6.20 16.28
N LYS A 333 8.03 -7.26 17.04
CA LYS A 333 9.24 -7.37 17.86
C LYS A 333 10.50 -7.36 16.99
N LEU A 334 10.51 -8.06 15.86
CA LEU A 334 11.61 -8.01 14.90
C LEU A 334 11.73 -6.61 14.27
N HIS A 335 10.63 -6.02 13.83
CA HIS A 335 10.59 -4.66 13.28
C HIS A 335 11.19 -3.64 14.25
N SER A 336 10.63 -3.54 15.45
CA SER A 336 11.06 -2.60 16.49
C SER A 336 12.52 -2.80 16.90
N LYS A 337 12.98 -4.05 16.99
CA LYS A 337 14.38 -4.34 17.36
C LYS A 337 15.37 -3.91 16.28
N ASN A 338 15.02 -4.05 15.01
CA ASN A 338 15.95 -3.92 13.90
C ASN A 338 15.88 -2.55 13.21
N LEU A 339 14.74 -1.86 13.23
CA LEU A 339 14.49 -0.64 12.43
C LEU A 339 14.12 0.59 13.26
N THR A 340 14.45 0.64 14.56
CA THR A 340 14.17 1.82 15.43
C THR A 340 15.42 2.61 15.79
N ASN A 341 16.58 1.97 15.93
CA ASN A 341 17.81 2.65 16.34
C ASN A 341 18.63 3.11 15.13
N ASN A 342 18.30 4.29 14.56
CA ASN A 342 19.08 4.89 13.48
C ASN A 342 20.50 5.22 13.96
N LEU A 343 21.49 4.48 13.44
CA LEU A 343 22.90 4.59 13.82
C LEU A 343 23.55 5.91 13.36
N PHE A 344 22.89 6.63 12.45
CA PHE A 344 23.33 7.87 11.85
C PHE A 344 22.46 9.09 12.25
N LYS A 345 21.59 8.97 13.28
CA LYS A 345 20.72 10.07 13.78
C LYS A 345 21.43 11.39 14.15
N LYS A 346 22.76 11.38 14.30
CA LYS A 346 23.59 12.56 14.63
C LYS A 346 24.76 12.72 13.66
N ALA A 347 24.63 12.15 12.47
CA ALA A 347 25.61 12.34 11.41
C ALA A 347 25.66 13.82 11.04
N ALA A 348 26.85 14.29 10.67
CA ALA A 348 26.94 15.53 9.93
C ALA A 348 26.40 15.28 8.52
N THR A 349 25.58 16.19 8.01
CA THR A 349 24.89 16.01 6.74
C THR A 349 25.25 17.10 5.75
N TYR A 350 25.51 16.69 4.51
CA TYR A 350 26.02 17.59 3.49
C TYR A 350 25.37 17.35 2.13
N HIS A 351 25.25 18.43 1.37
CA HIS A 351 25.28 18.39 -0.08
C HIS A 351 26.73 18.46 -0.53
N LEU A 352 27.11 17.55 -1.40
CA LEU A 352 28.38 17.56 -2.11
C LEU A 352 28.14 18.21 -3.48
N PHE A 353 28.82 19.31 -3.80
CA PHE A 353 28.76 19.94 -5.13
C PHE A 353 30.19 20.19 -5.62
N HIS A 354 30.67 19.44 -6.61
CA HIS A 354 32.04 19.61 -7.14
C HIS A 354 33.13 19.68 -6.03
N GLY A 355 33.00 18.83 -5.00
CA GLY A 355 33.93 18.80 -3.86
C GLY A 355 33.68 19.85 -2.77
N ILE A 356 32.67 20.72 -2.93
CA ILE A 356 32.25 21.68 -1.90
C ILE A 356 31.12 21.07 -1.07
N LEU A 357 31.32 21.00 0.25
CA LEU A 357 30.31 20.56 1.20
C LEU A 357 29.46 21.75 1.67
N LYS A 358 28.14 21.63 1.57
CA LYS A 358 27.16 22.56 2.17
C LYS A 358 26.27 21.79 3.14
N ASN A 359 25.96 22.35 4.30
CA ASN A 359 25.12 21.66 5.28
C ASN A 359 23.73 21.31 4.69
N ALA A 360 23.25 20.11 5.02
CA ALA A 360 22.02 19.52 4.50
C ALA A 360 21.16 18.93 5.64
N PRO A 361 20.66 19.76 6.58
CA PRO A 361 20.10 19.29 7.83
C PRO A 361 18.86 18.40 7.67
N ALA A 362 18.10 18.53 6.58
CA ALA A 362 16.86 17.78 6.41
C ALA A 362 17.11 16.26 6.27
N LEU A 363 18.32 15.82 5.93
CA LEU A 363 18.62 14.38 5.78
C LEU A 363 18.60 13.59 7.10
N SER A 364 18.61 14.27 8.26
CA SER A 364 18.73 13.61 9.57
C SER A 364 17.95 14.30 10.71
N ASP A 365 17.02 15.20 10.37
CA ASP A 365 16.27 15.98 11.37
C ASP A 365 15.09 15.20 11.99
N GLY A 366 14.77 14.01 11.47
CA GLY A 366 13.66 13.18 11.91
C GLY A 366 12.28 13.71 11.48
N ASN A 367 12.25 14.66 10.54
CA ASN A 367 11.03 15.26 10.01
C ASN A 367 10.89 14.94 8.51
N TYR A 368 10.13 13.89 8.19
CA TYR A 368 9.87 13.44 6.81
C TYR A 368 9.08 14.43 5.92
N LYS A 369 8.89 15.68 6.35
CA LYS A 369 8.26 16.77 5.57
C LYS A 369 9.25 17.83 5.11
N THR A 370 10.46 17.84 5.66
CA THR A 370 11.59 18.61 5.12
C THR A 370 12.29 17.75 4.08
N ALA A 371 13.01 18.39 3.15
CA ALA A 371 13.73 17.67 2.09
C ALA A 371 14.91 18.49 1.57
N GLU A 372 15.96 17.77 1.19
CA GLU A 372 17.09 18.28 0.44
C GLU A 372 16.89 18.00 -1.05
N LEU A 373 16.98 19.04 -1.87
CA LEU A 373 16.68 18.94 -3.30
C LEU A 373 17.92 18.59 -4.13
N VAL A 374 17.86 17.50 -4.88
CA VAL A 374 18.85 17.13 -5.89
C VAL A 374 18.30 17.47 -7.27
N THR A 375 18.88 18.46 -7.95
CA THR A 375 18.38 18.98 -9.24
C THR A 375 19.11 18.37 -10.44
N GLU A 376 18.53 18.49 -11.64
CA GLU A 376 19.15 17.96 -12.87
C GLU A 376 20.51 18.59 -13.17
N ALA A 377 20.67 19.88 -12.88
CA ALA A 377 21.89 20.64 -13.13
C ALA A 377 23.12 20.12 -12.36
N VAL A 378 22.91 19.21 -11.41
CA VAL A 378 23.94 18.69 -10.51
C VAL A 378 24.00 17.16 -10.52
N LEU A 379 23.30 16.50 -11.45
CA LEU A 379 23.39 15.05 -11.62
C LEU A 379 24.86 14.62 -11.85
N GLU A 380 25.22 13.46 -11.31
CA GLU A 380 26.55 12.83 -11.40
C GLU A 380 27.75 13.62 -10.82
N SER A 381 27.56 14.90 -10.50
CA SER A 381 28.56 15.84 -9.96
C SER A 381 28.22 16.37 -8.57
N ALA A 382 27.05 15.95 -8.05
CA ALA A 382 26.57 16.24 -6.72
C ALA A 382 25.76 15.09 -6.12
N GLY A 383 25.76 15.04 -4.80
CA GLY A 383 25.04 14.05 -4.01
C GLY A 383 24.75 14.57 -2.60
N VAL A 384 24.10 13.74 -1.81
CA VAL A 384 23.86 14.00 -0.39
C VAL A 384 24.60 12.98 0.46
N GLU A 385 25.18 13.42 1.58
CA GLU A 385 26.09 12.63 2.40
C GLU A 385 25.68 12.66 3.87
N LEU A 386 25.76 11.51 4.53
CA LEU A 386 25.74 11.37 5.98
C LEU A 386 27.11 10.91 6.48
N LYS A 387 27.73 11.68 7.38
CA LYS A 387 29.08 11.41 7.92
C LYS A 387 29.13 11.32 9.44
N MET A 388 29.69 10.23 9.93
CA MET A 388 29.98 9.96 11.34
C MET A 388 31.47 10.13 11.62
N LYS A 389 31.81 10.46 12.88
CA LYS A 389 33.22 10.56 13.32
C LYS A 389 33.95 9.22 13.36
N GLN A 390 33.21 8.12 13.51
CA GLN A 390 33.74 6.78 13.68
C GLN A 390 32.92 5.80 12.85
N ASN A 391 33.54 4.70 12.44
CA ASN A 391 32.85 3.62 11.75
C ASN A 391 31.73 3.03 12.62
N LYS A 392 30.63 2.68 11.95
CA LYS A 392 29.50 1.91 12.45
C LYS A 392 29.34 0.68 11.58
N GLN A 393 29.05 -0.46 12.20
CA GLN A 393 28.59 -1.63 11.46
C GLN A 393 27.18 -1.37 10.97
N VAL A 394 26.95 -1.51 9.67
CA VAL A 394 25.63 -1.36 9.05
C VAL A 394 25.41 -2.45 8.01
N ASN A 395 24.15 -2.85 7.84
CA ASN A 395 23.71 -3.82 6.83
C ASN A 395 22.33 -3.47 6.25
N CYS A 396 21.83 -2.27 6.57
CA CYS A 396 20.54 -1.76 6.12
C CYS A 396 20.59 -0.24 5.98
N ILE A 397 20.16 0.29 4.84
CA ILE A 397 19.99 1.72 4.57
C ILE A 397 18.52 1.98 4.22
N VAL A 398 17.96 3.08 4.74
CA VAL A 398 16.60 3.52 4.41
C VAL A 398 16.65 4.92 3.82
N LEU A 399 15.99 5.10 2.67
CA LEU A 399 15.88 6.38 1.97
C LEU A 399 14.41 6.79 1.89
N TYR A 400 14.14 8.10 1.99
CA TYR A 400 12.80 8.66 1.86
C TYR A 400 12.80 9.78 0.81
N GLU A 401 11.86 9.73 -0.12
CA GLU A 401 11.61 10.80 -1.08
C GLU A 401 10.41 11.65 -0.64
N ASP A 402 10.48 12.98 -0.82
CA ASP A 402 9.31 13.85 -0.70
C ASP A 402 8.38 13.65 -1.90
N ILE A 403 7.48 12.69 -1.76
CA ILE A 403 6.49 12.38 -2.79
C ILE A 403 5.37 13.43 -2.91
N SER A 404 5.33 14.47 -2.06
CA SER A 404 4.27 15.51 -2.12
C SER A 404 4.30 16.32 -3.43
N LYS A 405 5.42 16.27 -4.15
CA LYS A 405 5.62 16.92 -5.45
C LYS A 405 5.59 15.96 -6.63
N GLY A 406 5.31 14.68 -6.38
CA GLY A 406 5.46 13.59 -7.35
C GLY A 406 6.65 12.69 -7.01
N GLN A 407 6.85 11.64 -7.79
CA GLN A 407 7.99 10.73 -7.66
C GLN A 407 8.93 10.97 -8.85
N HIS A 408 10.20 11.17 -8.56
CA HIS A 408 11.17 11.71 -9.52
C HIS A 408 12.35 10.76 -9.72
N CYS A 409 12.88 10.14 -8.66
CA CYS A 409 14.08 9.29 -8.76
C CYS A 409 13.81 8.00 -9.57
N SER A 410 14.55 7.80 -10.66
CA SER A 410 14.49 6.59 -11.51
C SER A 410 15.75 5.73 -11.45
N LYS A 411 16.89 6.30 -11.03
CA LYS A 411 18.14 5.59 -10.78
C LYS A 411 18.98 6.32 -9.74
N PHE A 412 19.54 5.58 -8.79
CA PHE A 412 20.47 6.10 -7.79
C PHE A 412 21.59 5.10 -7.48
N LYS A 413 22.68 5.61 -6.91
CA LYS A 413 23.74 4.81 -6.30
C LYS A 413 24.02 5.26 -4.87
N LEU A 414 24.41 4.30 -4.03
CA LEU A 414 24.94 4.53 -2.70
C LEU A 414 26.41 4.13 -2.67
N LEU A 415 27.26 5.04 -2.20
CA LEU A 415 28.68 4.81 -1.96
C LEU A 415 28.94 4.84 -0.46
N LEU A 416 29.51 3.77 0.06
CA LEU A 416 29.74 3.57 1.48
C LEU A 416 31.24 3.59 1.74
N PHE A 417 31.70 4.56 2.53
CA PHE A 417 33.12 4.72 2.85
C PHE A 417 33.39 4.46 4.34
N ASN A 418 34.59 3.99 4.63
CA ASN A 418 35.11 3.90 6.00
C ASN A 418 35.85 5.18 6.40
N SER A 419 36.27 5.25 7.67
CA SER A 419 36.97 6.41 8.24
C SER A 419 38.35 6.71 7.64
N LYS A 420 38.84 5.91 6.70
CA LYS A 420 40.06 6.16 5.91
C LYS A 420 39.73 6.66 4.49
N ASP A 421 38.47 7.01 4.24
CA ASP A 421 37.93 7.40 2.94
C ASP A 421 38.07 6.29 1.86
N GLU A 422 38.17 5.03 2.29
CA GLU A 422 38.18 3.86 1.39
C GLU A 422 36.73 3.45 1.09
N LEU A 423 36.40 3.28 -0.19
CA LEU A 423 35.11 2.74 -0.63
C LEU A 423 35.01 1.26 -0.22
N VAL A 424 34.05 0.92 0.63
CA VAL A 424 33.84 -0.46 1.10
C VAL A 424 32.67 -1.16 0.43
N LYS A 425 31.69 -0.40 -0.09
CA LYS A 425 30.53 -0.97 -0.77
C LYS A 425 29.90 0.04 -1.72
N GLU A 426 29.46 -0.45 -2.87
CA GLU A 426 28.61 0.28 -3.82
C GLU A 426 27.30 -0.48 -4.02
N ILE A 427 26.19 0.25 -4.06
CA ILE A 427 24.84 -0.30 -4.22
C ILE A 427 24.09 0.55 -5.23
N TYR A 428 23.40 -0.11 -6.17
CA TYR A 428 22.57 0.55 -7.18
C TYR A 428 21.09 0.29 -6.92
N GLY A 429 20.26 1.27 -7.22
CA GLY A 429 18.80 1.15 -7.17
C GLY A 429 18.13 1.97 -8.26
N THR A 430 16.82 1.76 -8.40
CA THR A 430 15.97 2.46 -9.36
C THR A 430 15.16 3.54 -8.67
N THR A 431 13.95 3.21 -8.21
CA THR A 431 13.04 4.12 -7.53
C THR A 431 13.29 4.18 -6.03
N ILE A 432 13.14 5.38 -5.43
CA ILE A 432 13.07 5.57 -3.98
C ILE A 432 11.59 5.58 -3.54
N GLY A 433 10.80 6.53 -4.03
CA GLY A 433 9.40 6.67 -3.63
C GLY A 433 9.24 7.03 -2.15
N LYS A 434 8.09 6.73 -1.55
CA LYS A 434 7.84 7.09 -0.14
C LYS A 434 8.92 6.59 0.81
N LYS A 435 9.41 5.37 0.60
CA LYS A 435 10.39 4.71 1.44
C LYS A 435 11.08 3.60 0.67
N ARG A 436 12.41 3.53 0.79
CA ARG A 436 13.25 2.48 0.20
C ARG A 436 14.14 1.87 1.26
N ILE A 437 13.94 0.59 1.59
CA ILE A 437 14.80 -0.17 2.51
C ILE A 437 15.71 -1.07 1.68
N ILE A 438 17.00 -1.03 1.96
CA ILE A 438 18.02 -1.76 1.21
C ILE A 438 18.89 -2.52 2.21
N THR A 439 18.87 -3.84 2.14
CA THR A 439 19.68 -4.72 3.01
C THR A 439 20.85 -5.35 2.24
N PHE A 440 21.97 -5.55 2.91
CA PHE A 440 23.22 -6.07 2.32
C PHE A 440 24.11 -6.68 3.41
N PRO A 441 25.13 -7.52 3.12
CA PRO A 441 26.03 -8.03 4.15
C PRO A 441 26.72 -6.91 4.96
N SER A 442 26.89 -7.10 6.27
CA SER A 442 27.40 -6.06 7.17
C SER A 442 28.77 -5.52 6.77
N VAL A 443 28.91 -4.19 6.78
CA VAL A 443 30.16 -3.46 6.51
C VAL A 443 30.40 -2.36 7.55
N ALA A 444 31.67 -2.00 7.76
CA ALA A 444 32.09 -0.92 8.64
C ALA A 444 32.16 0.40 7.86
N VAL A 445 31.30 1.36 8.17
CA VAL A 445 31.20 2.63 7.42
C VAL A 445 31.10 3.81 8.36
N ASN A 446 31.66 4.96 7.98
CA ASN A 446 31.35 6.23 8.63
C ASN A 446 30.67 7.22 7.68
N THR A 447 30.73 7.00 6.38
CA THR A 447 30.14 7.88 5.38
C THR A 447 29.21 7.10 4.46
N ILE A 448 28.01 7.62 4.25
CA ILE A 448 27.03 7.12 3.28
C ILE A 448 26.73 8.28 2.33
N GLU A 449 27.10 8.12 1.07
CA GLU A 449 26.81 9.07 0.00
C GLU A 449 25.71 8.50 -0.91
N LEU A 450 24.69 9.31 -1.17
CA LEU A 450 23.64 9.04 -2.15
C LEU A 450 23.83 9.96 -3.36
N THR A 451 23.97 9.38 -4.54
CA THR A 451 23.94 10.09 -5.82
C THR A 451 22.69 9.71 -6.58
N ILE A 452 21.93 10.69 -7.05
CA ILE A 452 20.86 10.48 -8.03
C ILE A 452 21.51 10.50 -9.42
N GLU A 453 21.32 9.43 -10.19
CA GLU A 453 21.89 9.28 -11.53
C GLU A 453 20.86 9.59 -12.62
N GLN A 454 19.60 9.22 -12.37
CA GLN A 454 18.49 9.53 -13.27
C GLN A 454 17.27 9.93 -12.46
N GLN A 455 16.57 10.95 -12.96
CA GLN A 455 15.34 11.45 -12.39
C GLN A 455 14.45 12.07 -13.47
N ASN A 456 13.17 12.23 -13.17
CA ASN A 456 12.23 13.05 -13.94
C ASN A 456 11.83 14.24 -13.08
N GLY A 457 12.40 15.43 -13.29
CA GLY A 457 12.27 16.57 -12.38
C GLY A 457 13.34 16.56 -11.29
N SER A 458 13.06 17.15 -10.11
CA SER A 458 14.03 17.22 -9.01
C SER A 458 13.62 16.32 -7.84
N THR A 459 14.54 15.48 -7.39
CA THR A 459 14.32 14.53 -6.29
C THR A 459 14.54 15.24 -4.96
N GLY A 460 13.51 15.31 -4.12
CA GLY A 460 13.64 15.75 -2.73
C GLY A 460 13.93 14.56 -1.81
N ILE A 461 15.07 14.55 -1.14
CA ILE A 461 15.42 13.51 -0.15
C ILE A 461 15.04 14.01 1.24
N SER A 462 14.08 13.34 1.87
CA SER A 462 13.52 13.77 3.16
C SER A 462 14.26 13.25 4.37
N GLU A 463 14.90 12.09 4.28
CA GLU A 463 15.65 11.49 5.39
C GLU A 463 16.51 10.36 4.81
N MET A 464 17.67 10.12 5.42
CA MET A 464 18.45 8.91 5.22
C MET A 464 18.77 8.27 6.58
N GLU A 465 18.55 6.97 6.68
CA GLU A 465 18.77 6.23 7.92
C GLU A 465 19.66 5.01 7.65
N ALA A 466 20.39 4.58 8.67
CA ALA A 466 21.19 3.35 8.59
C ALA A 466 21.08 2.52 9.86
N TYR A 467 21.01 1.21 9.69
CA TYR A 467 20.74 0.24 10.75
C TYR A 467 21.68 -0.96 10.66
N LEU A 468 21.82 -1.66 11.78
CA LEU A 468 22.38 -2.99 11.88
C LEU A 468 21.28 -3.97 12.29
N ILE A 469 20.70 -4.66 11.32
CA ILE A 469 19.68 -5.68 11.49
C ILE A 469 20.31 -7.05 11.70
N ASN A 470 19.54 -8.03 12.17
CA ASN A 470 19.98 -9.43 12.22
C ASN A 470 20.23 -9.95 10.79
N ASP A 471 21.39 -10.57 10.54
CA ASP A 471 21.76 -11.09 9.21
C ASP A 471 20.76 -12.09 8.62
N ARG A 472 19.99 -12.79 9.47
CA ARG A 472 18.92 -13.71 9.02
C ARG A 472 17.73 -12.99 8.38
N LEU A 473 17.61 -11.68 8.61
CA LEU A 473 16.54 -10.81 8.10
C LEU A 473 16.97 -10.00 6.87
N ILE A 474 18.22 -10.14 6.41
CA ILE A 474 18.64 -9.55 5.14
C ILE A 474 17.78 -10.18 4.03
N GLU A 475 17.22 -9.31 3.18
CA GLU A 475 16.43 -9.72 2.01
C GLU A 475 17.28 -10.66 1.15
N LYS A 476 16.76 -11.87 0.90
CA LYS A 476 17.45 -12.91 0.14
C LYS A 476 17.33 -12.74 -1.37
#